data_AF-A0A6A6ZD24-F1
#
_entry.id   AF-A0A6A6ZD24-F1
#
_cell.length_a   1.000
_cell.length_b   1.000
_cell.length_c   1.000
_cell.angle_alpha   90.00
_cell.angle_beta   90.00
_cell.angle_gamma   90.00
#
_symmetry.space_group_name_H-M   'P 1'
#
loop_
_entity.id
_entity.type
_entity.pdbx_description
1 polymer ?
#
loop_
_entity_poly.entity_id
_entity_poly.type
_entity_poly.pdbx_seq_one_letter_code
_entity_poly.pdbx_strand_id
1 'polypeptide(L)'
;MNTVAHNRPARRPLEVNNIDHIIRCYGGRTIANDMEPNRMQHSKRSEDLTQYIDFLCRRNGELRLETTFYRKCFENAEKFKEKVVEISQDLLHQCIIGLLDDAAFDEIRDMSKSIVDAVEEFQNDQELAVDAFVAPYKGSRIVPRPDIPAHGMI
;
A
#
# COMPACT_ATOMS: atom_id res chain seq x y z
N MET A 1 -20.33 -36.74 28.84
CA MET A 1 -20.69 -36.09 27.56
C MET A 1 -19.56 -35.14 27.22
N ASN A 2 -18.69 -35.51 26.28
CA ASN A 2 -17.51 -34.71 25.90
C ASN A 2 -17.91 -33.67 24.85
N THR A 3 -17.82 -32.40 25.21
CA THR A 3 -18.01 -31.27 24.29
C THR A 3 -16.76 -31.12 23.42
N VAL A 4 -16.91 -31.46 22.14
CA VAL A 4 -15.88 -31.23 21.12
C VAL A 4 -15.75 -29.72 20.90
N ALA A 5 -14.64 -29.15 21.37
CA ALA A 5 -14.26 -27.78 21.05
C ALA A 5 -14.09 -27.66 19.53
N HIS A 6 -15.02 -26.95 18.88
CA HIS A 6 -14.86 -26.51 17.51
C HIS A 6 -13.72 -25.48 17.47
N ASN A 7 -12.50 -25.96 17.21
CA ASN A 7 -11.39 -25.13 16.74
C ASN A 7 -11.81 -24.54 15.39
N ARG A 8 -12.49 -23.39 15.41
CA ARG A 8 -12.63 -22.57 14.22
C ARG A 8 -11.21 -22.26 13.73
N PRO A 9 -10.88 -22.48 12.46
CA PRO A 9 -9.58 -22.10 11.95
C PRO A 9 -9.41 -20.62 12.22
N ALA A 10 -8.35 -20.25 12.94
CA ALA A 10 -7.96 -18.86 13.11
C ALA A 10 -7.86 -18.27 11.70
N ARG A 11 -8.83 -17.42 11.33
CA ARG A 11 -8.81 -16.75 10.03
C ARG A 11 -7.50 -15.98 10.00
N ARG A 12 -6.57 -16.40 9.14
CA ARG A 12 -5.35 -15.64 8.90
C ARG A 12 -5.79 -14.19 8.61
N PRO A 13 -5.18 -13.19 9.27
CA PRO A 13 -5.39 -11.80 8.86
C PRO A 13 -5.19 -11.73 7.34
N LEU A 14 -6.06 -11.00 6.64
CA LEU A 14 -5.84 -10.68 5.23
C LEU A 14 -4.39 -10.18 5.12
N GLU A 15 -3.61 -10.73 4.18
CA GLU A 15 -2.18 -10.42 4.06
C GLU A 15 -1.98 -8.91 4.15
N VAL A 16 -1.47 -8.47 5.30
CA VAL A 16 -1.34 -7.07 5.66
C VAL A 16 -0.14 -6.60 4.85
N ASN A 17 -0.37 -5.80 3.81
CA ASN A 17 0.72 -5.15 3.09
C ASN A 17 1.61 -4.43 4.13
N ASN A 18 2.93 -4.36 3.96
CA ASN A 18 3.81 -3.61 4.86
C ASN A 18 3.30 -2.19 5.11
N ILE A 19 2.64 -1.61 4.11
CA ILE A 19 1.93 -0.33 4.17
C ILE A 19 0.75 -0.37 5.15
N ASP A 20 -0.10 -1.40 5.08
CA ASP A 20 -1.21 -1.60 6.01
C ASP A 20 -0.73 -1.76 7.46
N HIS A 21 0.43 -2.38 7.66
CA HIS A 21 1.07 -2.52 8.97
C HIS A 21 1.56 -1.18 9.51
N ILE A 22 2.27 -0.39 8.69
CA ILE A 22 2.74 0.95 9.05
C ILE A 22 1.56 1.84 9.45
N ILE A 23 0.52 1.89 8.62
CA ILE A 23 -0.68 2.70 8.87
C ILE A 23 -1.37 2.26 10.16
N ARG A 24 -1.48 0.95 10.39
CA ARG A 24 -2.01 0.37 11.63
C ARG A 24 -1.17 0.78 12.84
N CYS A 25 0.16 0.81 12.76
CA CYS A 25 1.05 1.25 13.84
C CYS A 25 0.85 2.72 14.23
N TYR A 26 0.44 3.58 13.29
CA TYR A 26 0.13 4.98 13.55
C TYR A 26 -1.37 5.23 13.83
N GLY A 27 -2.15 4.17 14.09
CA GLY A 27 -3.58 4.28 14.39
C GLY A 27 -4.46 4.62 13.19
N GLY A 28 -3.90 4.68 11.99
CA GLY A 28 -4.62 4.79 10.73
C GLY A 28 -5.32 3.49 10.34
N ARG A 29 -6.22 3.57 9.36
CA ARG A 29 -6.99 2.42 8.86
C ARG A 29 -7.00 2.39 7.34
N THR A 30 -6.70 1.23 6.79
CA THR A 30 -6.82 0.96 5.35
C THR A 30 -8.08 0.14 5.05
N ILE A 31 -8.44 0.00 3.77
CA ILE A 31 -9.56 -0.84 3.34
C ILE A 31 -9.32 -2.31 3.74
N ALA A 32 -8.11 -2.83 3.53
CA ALA A 32 -7.76 -4.20 3.90
C ALA A 32 -7.97 -4.47 5.40
N ASN A 33 -7.57 -3.52 6.24
CA ASN A 33 -7.73 -3.59 7.69
C ASN A 33 -9.21 -3.60 8.15
N ASP A 34 -10.10 -2.92 7.42
CA ASP A 34 -11.52 -2.82 7.78
C ASP A 34 -12.39 -3.92 7.18
N MET A 35 -11.93 -4.54 6.09
CA MET A 35 -12.53 -5.75 5.52
C MET A 35 -12.19 -7.01 6.35
N GLU A 36 -11.44 -6.87 7.46
CA GLU A 36 -11.27 -7.95 8.41
C GLU A 36 -12.63 -8.37 8.99
N PRO A 37 -12.93 -9.68 9.04
CA PRO A 37 -14.25 -10.15 9.45
C PRO A 37 -14.72 -9.70 10.83
N ASN A 38 -13.78 -9.49 11.76
CA ASN A 38 -14.08 -9.03 13.11
C ASN A 38 -14.55 -7.56 13.10
N ARG A 39 -14.11 -6.76 12.11
CA ARG A 39 -14.43 -5.33 12.00
C ARG A 39 -15.68 -5.05 11.17
N MET A 40 -15.93 -5.85 10.13
CA MET A 40 -17.19 -5.78 9.38
C MET A 40 -18.43 -6.06 10.23
N GLN A 41 -18.30 -6.71 11.39
CA GLN A 41 -19.41 -6.90 12.32
C GLN A 41 -19.69 -5.67 13.18
N HIS A 42 -18.68 -4.83 13.44
CA HIS A 42 -18.84 -3.60 14.22
C HIS A 42 -19.61 -2.52 13.47
N SER A 43 -19.48 -2.44 12.13
CA SER A 43 -20.26 -1.52 11.30
C SER A 43 -21.76 -1.84 11.23
N LYS A 44 -22.20 -2.98 11.80
CA LYS A 44 -23.60 -3.40 11.88
C LYS A 44 -24.23 -3.13 13.25
N ARG A 45 -23.51 -2.51 14.20
CA ARG A 45 -24.07 -2.16 15.51
C ARG A 45 -24.95 -0.92 15.37
N SER A 46 -26.07 -0.89 16.10
CA SER A 46 -26.93 0.29 16.17
C SER A 46 -26.25 1.34 17.06
N GLU A 47 -25.64 2.33 16.43
CA GLU A 47 -25.03 3.48 17.11
C GLU A 47 -25.94 4.70 17.01
N ASP A 48 -25.75 5.65 17.93
CA ASP A 48 -26.35 6.99 17.86
C ASP A 48 -26.10 7.61 16.48
N LEU A 49 -27.16 8.08 15.81
CA LEU A 49 -27.14 8.44 14.40
C LEU A 49 -26.10 9.53 14.11
N THR A 50 -25.94 10.49 15.03
CA THR A 50 -24.96 11.59 14.92
C THR A 50 -23.53 11.06 15.00
N GLN A 51 -23.24 10.17 15.95
CA GLN A 51 -21.92 9.54 16.08
C GLN A 51 -21.58 8.67 14.87
N TYR A 52 -22.60 8.00 14.31
CA TYR A 52 -22.43 7.19 13.11
C TYR A 52 -22.14 8.06 11.87
N ILE A 53 -22.79 9.22 11.72
CA ILE A 53 -22.50 10.17 10.65
C ILE A 53 -21.06 10.69 10.76
N ASP A 54 -20.63 11.11 11.96
CA ASP A 54 -19.25 11.58 12.19
C ASP A 54 -18.21 10.50 11.87
N PHE A 55 -18.48 9.25 12.28
CA PHE A 55 -17.66 8.10 11.93
C PHE A 55 -17.56 7.88 10.42
N LEU A 56 -18.70 7.90 9.70
CA LEU A 56 -18.73 7.73 8.26
C LEU A 56 -18.00 8.87 7.52
N CYS A 57 -18.15 10.12 7.97
CA CYS A 57 -17.44 11.26 7.41
C CYS A 57 -15.92 11.12 7.55
N ARG A 58 -15.44 10.77 8.75
CA ARG A 58 -14.02 10.47 8.99
C ARG A 58 -13.55 9.33 8.09
N ARG A 59 -14.33 8.26 7.99
CA ARG A 59 -13.96 7.08 7.19
C ARG A 59 -13.90 7.40 5.70
N ASN A 60 -14.85 8.18 5.19
CA ASN A 60 -14.84 8.63 3.81
C ASN A 60 -13.57 9.44 3.49
N GLY A 61 -13.14 10.30 4.41
CA GLY A 61 -11.86 11.01 4.32
C GLY A 61 -10.65 10.08 4.20
N GLU A 62 -10.55 9.09 5.08
CA GLU A 62 -9.47 8.08 5.04
C GLU A 62 -9.45 7.31 3.71
N LEU A 63 -10.62 6.87 3.23
CA LEU A 63 -10.75 6.14 1.96
C LEU A 63 -10.32 6.99 0.75
N ARG A 64 -10.62 8.29 0.76
CA ARG A 64 -10.19 9.19 -0.32
C ARG A 64 -8.67 9.38 -0.35
N LEU A 65 -8.02 9.44 0.80
CA LEU A 65 -6.57 9.50 0.90
C LEU A 65 -5.93 8.22 0.37
N GLU A 66 -6.42 7.06 0.81
CA GLU A 66 -5.95 5.75 0.33
C GLU A 66 -6.14 5.57 -1.18
N THR A 67 -7.29 5.99 -1.72
CA THR A 67 -7.54 5.96 -3.18
C THR A 67 -6.57 6.84 -3.95
N THR A 68 -6.22 8.00 -3.39
CA THR A 68 -5.28 8.95 -4.01
C THR A 68 -3.86 8.38 -4.01
N PHE A 69 -3.46 7.74 -2.92
CA PHE A 69 -2.19 7.03 -2.81
C PHE A 69 -2.05 5.90 -3.86
N TYR A 70 -3.03 4.99 -3.94
CA TYR A 70 -2.97 3.90 -4.92
C TYR A 70 -2.98 4.40 -6.36
N ARG A 71 -3.72 5.48 -6.66
CA ARG A 71 -3.67 6.11 -7.98
C ARG A 71 -2.26 6.60 -8.30
N LYS A 72 -1.58 7.24 -7.35
CA LYS A 72 -0.20 7.70 -7.55
C LYS A 72 0.78 6.56 -7.77
N CYS A 73 0.66 5.49 -7.00
CA CYS A 73 1.48 4.29 -7.18
C CYS A 73 1.30 3.68 -8.57
N PHE A 74 0.04 3.63 -9.05
CA PHE A 74 -0.28 3.15 -10.38
C PHE A 74 0.28 4.06 -11.49
N GLU A 75 0.14 5.38 -11.36
CA GLU A 75 0.76 6.33 -12.30
C GLU A 75 2.28 6.14 -12.40
N ASN A 76 2.96 5.98 -11.27
CA ASN A 76 4.41 5.74 -11.24
C ASN A 76 4.75 4.41 -11.92
N ALA A 77 3.92 3.37 -11.73
CA ALA A 77 4.13 2.07 -12.37
C ALA A 77 3.91 2.11 -13.89
N GLU A 78 2.91 2.86 -14.36
CA GLU A 78 2.68 3.07 -15.79
C GLU A 78 3.86 3.80 -16.44
N LYS A 79 4.37 4.87 -15.80
CA LYS A 79 5.57 5.58 -16.29
C LYS A 79 6.80 4.69 -16.35
N PHE A 80 7.03 3.89 -15.30
CA PHE A 80 8.13 2.95 -15.27
C PHE A 80 8.00 1.90 -16.39
N LYS A 81 6.79 1.36 -16.61
CA LYS A 81 6.51 0.45 -17.72
C LYS A 81 6.84 1.09 -19.07
N GLU A 82 6.40 2.32 -19.31
CA GLU A 82 6.72 3.06 -20.55
C GLU A 82 8.24 3.18 -20.76
N LYS A 83 8.97 3.59 -19.72
CA LYS A 83 10.44 3.74 -19.77
C LYS A 83 11.16 2.40 -20.01
N VAL A 84 10.70 1.31 -19.40
CA VAL A 84 11.25 -0.02 -19.65
C VAL A 84 10.99 -0.47 -21.09
N VAL A 85 9.80 -0.20 -21.63
CA VAL A 85 9.48 -0.54 -23.03
C VAL A 85 10.37 0.24 -24.00
N GLU A 86 10.55 1.54 -23.77
CA GLU A 86 11.44 2.41 -24.57
C GLU A 86 12.89 1.88 -24.55
N ILE A 87 13.48 1.72 -23.36
CA ILE A 87 14.87 1.24 -23.23
C ILE A 87 15.04 -0.16 -23.82
N SER A 88 14.03 -1.03 -23.68
CA SER A 88 14.08 -2.39 -24.26
C SER A 88 14.09 -2.36 -25.79
N GLN A 89 13.32 -1.46 -26.41
CA GLN A 89 13.31 -1.30 -27.87
C GLN A 89 14.64 -0.75 -28.38
N ASP A 90 15.19 0.26 -27.70
CA ASP A 90 16.50 0.83 -28.03
C ASP A 90 17.62 -0.20 -27.87
N LEU A 91 17.59 -0.99 -26.80
CA LEU A 91 18.54 -2.08 -26.55
C LEU A 91 18.50 -3.12 -27.67
N LEU A 92 17.30 -3.53 -28.08
CA LEU A 92 17.13 -4.47 -29.18
C LEU A 92 17.67 -3.88 -30.49
N HIS A 93 17.42 -2.60 -30.76
CA HIS A 93 17.92 -1.92 -31.95
C HIS A 93 19.45 -1.91 -31.99
N GLN A 94 20.11 -1.55 -30.89
CA GLN A 94 21.57 -1.54 -30.85
C GLN A 94 22.20 -2.93 -30.82
N CYS A 95 21.52 -3.93 -30.26
CA CYS A 95 22.00 -5.31 -30.40
C CYS A 95 22.02 -5.76 -31.86
N ILE A 96 21.02 -5.37 -32.66
CA ILE A 96 21.01 -5.64 -34.10
C ILE A 96 22.14 -4.89 -34.81
N ILE A 97 22.36 -3.60 -34.49
CA ILE A 97 23.46 -2.81 -35.06
C ILE A 97 24.83 -3.36 -34.65
N GLY A 98 25.02 -3.72 -33.37
CA GLY A 98 26.26 -4.28 -32.85
C GLY A 98 26.61 -5.67 -33.37
N LEU A 99 25.63 -6.45 -33.79
CA LEU A 99 25.88 -7.69 -34.53
C LEU A 99 26.37 -7.42 -35.97
N LEU A 100 26.15 -6.21 -36.48
CA LEU A 100 26.58 -5.77 -37.81
C LEU A 100 27.89 -4.97 -37.78
N ASP A 101 28.27 -4.40 -36.62
CA ASP A 101 29.47 -3.58 -36.44
C ASP A 101 30.07 -3.77 -35.03
N ASP A 102 31.33 -4.21 -34.93
CA ASP A 102 32.01 -4.58 -33.65
C ASP A 102 32.13 -3.41 -32.64
N ALA A 103 31.73 -2.19 -33.03
CA ALA A 103 31.86 -0.97 -32.24
C ALA A 103 30.70 -0.68 -31.24
N ALA A 104 29.58 -1.42 -31.25
CA ALA A 104 28.38 -1.04 -30.50
C ALA A 104 28.27 -1.58 -29.04
N PHE A 105 29.28 -2.31 -28.55
CA PHE A 105 29.19 -2.94 -27.22
C PHE A 105 29.16 -1.95 -26.04
N ASP A 106 29.76 -0.77 -26.18
CA ASP A 106 29.69 0.26 -25.14
C ASP A 106 28.30 0.90 -25.07
N GLU A 107 27.60 1.09 -26.20
CA GLU A 107 26.22 1.60 -26.24
C GLU A 107 25.23 0.61 -25.58
N ILE A 108 25.43 -0.70 -25.79
CA ILE A 108 24.65 -1.75 -25.11
C ILE A 108 24.85 -1.70 -23.59
N ARG A 109 26.09 -1.45 -23.13
CA ARG A 109 26.41 -1.32 -21.71
C ARG A 109 25.71 -0.11 -21.10
N ASP A 110 25.76 1.03 -21.78
CA ASP A 110 25.15 2.28 -21.31
C ASP A 110 23.62 2.16 -21.21
N MET A 111 22.97 1.52 -22.19
CA MET A 111 21.52 1.27 -22.09
C MET A 111 21.14 0.25 -21.02
N SER A 112 21.96 -0.77 -20.81
CA SER A 112 21.76 -1.71 -19.69
C SER A 112 21.81 -0.98 -18.34
N LYS A 113 22.67 0.05 -18.22
CA LYS A 113 22.71 0.93 -17.06
C LYS A 113 21.46 1.80 -16.94
N SER A 114 20.93 2.33 -18.05
CA SER A 114 19.67 3.09 -18.04
C SER A 114 18.48 2.30 -17.48
N ILE A 115 18.45 0.97 -17.63
CA ILE A 115 17.43 0.11 -16.98
C ILE A 115 17.59 0.16 -15.46
N VAL A 116 18.81 0.04 -14.96
CA VAL A 116 19.11 0.12 -13.52
C VAL A 116 18.69 1.48 -12.97
N ASP A 117 19.07 2.56 -13.66
CA ASP A 117 18.72 3.92 -13.28
C ASP A 117 17.18 4.13 -13.27
N ALA A 118 16.45 3.54 -14.23
CA ALA A 118 14.99 3.59 -14.27
C ALA A 118 14.33 2.83 -13.11
N VAL A 119 14.92 1.71 -12.69
CA VAL A 119 14.44 0.94 -11.51
C VAL A 119 14.67 1.75 -10.23
N GLU A 120 15.84 2.38 -10.09
CA GLU A 120 16.15 3.24 -8.93
C GLU A 120 15.21 4.45 -8.87
N GLU A 121 14.96 5.12 -10.00
CA GLU A 121 14.01 6.23 -10.08
C GLU A 121 12.60 5.80 -9.68
N PHE A 122 12.12 4.66 -10.18
CA PHE A 122 10.82 4.12 -9.79
C PHE A 122 10.74 3.81 -8.29
N GLN A 123 11.79 3.22 -7.72
CA GLN A 123 11.85 2.94 -6.29
C GLN A 123 11.77 4.23 -5.47
N ASN A 124 12.53 5.26 -5.85
CA ASN A 124 12.50 6.57 -5.20
C ASN A 124 11.12 7.23 -5.29
N ASP A 125 10.48 7.17 -6.46
CA ASP A 125 9.13 7.71 -6.67
C ASP A 125 8.07 7.01 -5.81
N GLN A 126 8.20 5.69 -5.63
CA GLN A 126 7.32 4.92 -4.74
C GLN A 126 7.57 5.28 -3.27
N GLU A 127 8.84 5.42 -2.86
CA GLU A 127 9.19 5.79 -1.49
C GLU A 127 8.66 7.20 -1.13
N LEU A 128 8.81 8.17 -2.04
CA LEU A 128 8.26 9.52 -1.89
C LEU A 128 6.72 9.50 -1.78
N ALA A 129 6.04 8.69 -2.59
CA ALA A 129 4.59 8.55 -2.53
C ALA A 129 4.14 7.95 -1.19
N VAL A 130 4.87 6.95 -0.68
CA VAL A 130 4.62 6.33 0.63
C VAL A 130 4.85 7.35 1.75
N ASP A 131 5.96 8.08 1.74
CA ASP A 131 6.26 9.05 2.78
C ASP A 131 5.25 10.19 2.82
N ALA A 132 4.82 10.69 1.66
CA ALA A 132 3.77 11.68 1.55
C ALA A 132 2.43 11.17 2.12
N PHE A 133 2.09 9.90 1.86
CA PHE A 133 0.88 9.28 2.39
C PHE A 133 0.93 9.04 3.90
N VAL A 134 2.10 8.68 4.43
CA VAL A 134 2.29 8.37 5.86
C VAL A 134 2.48 9.64 6.70
N ALA A 135 2.94 10.75 6.12
CA ALA A 135 3.22 12.00 6.83
C ALA A 135 2.07 12.51 7.76
N PRO A 136 0.79 12.51 7.35
CA PRO A 136 -0.31 12.90 8.22
C PRO A 136 -0.47 12.01 9.47
N TYR A 137 -0.12 10.73 9.35
CA TYR A 137 -0.19 9.76 10.45
C TYR A 137 1.01 9.87 11.40
N LYS A 138 2.22 10.16 10.87
CA LYS A 138 3.42 10.46 11.67
C LYS A 138 3.22 11.71 12.55
N GLY A 139 2.56 12.75 12.02
CA GLY A 139 2.25 13.99 12.75
C GLY A 139 1.15 13.85 13.80
N SER A 140 0.35 12.77 13.76
CA SER A 140 -0.78 12.52 14.66
C SER A 140 -0.40 11.74 15.94
N ARG A 141 0.89 11.69 16.32
CA ARG A 141 1.29 11.18 17.65
C ARG A 141 0.69 12.08 18.73
N ILE A 142 -0.45 11.67 19.28
CA ILE A 142 -1.12 11.99 20.57
C ILE A 142 -2.60 11.63 20.27
N VAL A 143 -3.19 10.54 20.75
CA VAL A 143 -3.49 10.20 22.16
C VAL A 143 -3.43 8.66 22.31
N PRO A 144 -2.88 8.11 23.41
CA PRO A 144 -3.13 6.72 23.77
C PRO A 144 -4.65 6.46 23.74
N ARG A 145 -5.08 5.30 23.24
CA ARG A 145 -6.47 4.86 23.45
C ARG A 145 -6.80 5.08 24.93
N PRO A 146 -7.89 5.77 25.29
CA PRO A 146 -8.38 5.67 26.66
C PRO A 146 -8.61 4.18 26.91
N ASP A 147 -7.92 3.65 27.92
CA ASP A 147 -8.15 2.31 28.41
C ASP A 147 -9.66 2.18 28.62
N ILE A 148 -10.30 1.30 27.84
CA ILE A 148 -11.68 0.93 28.10
C ILE A 148 -11.63 0.28 29.49
N PRO A 149 -12.22 0.89 30.53
CA PRO A 149 -12.19 0.29 31.85
C PRO A 149 -12.88 -1.07 31.74
N ALA A 150 -12.21 -2.11 32.21
CA ALA A 150 -12.81 -3.42 32.41
C ALA A 150 -13.84 -3.31 33.54
N HIS A 151 -15.00 -2.73 33.26
CA HIS A 151 -16.16 -2.72 34.15
C HIS A 151 -17.39 -3.16 33.36
N GLY A 152 -17.87 -4.35 33.70
CA GLY A 152 -19.08 -4.92 33.12
C GLY A 152 -18.97 -6.40 32.74
N MET A 153 -18.29 -7.23 33.53
CA MET A 153 -18.69 -8.63 33.65
C MET A 153 -19.59 -8.76 34.86
N ILE A 154 -20.90 -8.76 34.61
CA ILE A 154 -21.89 -9.51 35.40
C ILE A 154 -22.80 -10.19 34.38
#